data_AF-A0A8H4EXU4-F1
#
_entry.id   AF-A0A8H4EXU4-F1
#
_cell.length_a   1.000
_cell.length_b   1.000
_cell.length_c   1.000
_cell.angle_alpha   90.00
_cell.angle_beta   90.00
_cell.angle_gamma   90.00
#
_symmetry.space_group_name_H-M   'P 1'
#
loop_
_entity.id
_entity.type
_entity.pdbx_description
1 polymer ?
#
loop_
_entity_poly.entity_id
_entity_poly.type
_entity_poly.pdbx_seq_one_letter_code
_entity_poly.pdbx_strand_id
1 'polypeptide(L)'
;MDDLADSLAALFTNTTHPAPPPSVPSTSGNPIQYKILAYADDTLVYLKDTTDFLLLKEAIHNLGSSFINFRIFPKLSFRTLQQPRHHGGLQVLDPILQQQALQWRWLCPLILSACRSPLLPTYNTPNLPLLQFTLQWFFNSSSFSDYFYYLLFPAARKVIWFQHRPSPHQAFLNTLNSLITAVDRLPRSFTTCHLDSHTGLSLPLLEIILYSLPSTHPHFSSFIPPDQLFDRHPGVQKLLAIDVFTFDFDLQVIRVRNWSSLEFTRYPRVSRRVGRLIEEGQIYLQPFFLALCRPAPRPSFTNDSFTANPPNIRPLIRRLIQPTTPLPPQQPLNSIQAYKALVSSDTPSLNISPLSSSQWRLFWQLPILLQSRTVWYRLLHRKIPSKSILHHLIPNNHPSPQCPLCSSQGIEDIQHFFFTCPLKLAVW
;
A
#
# COMPACT_ATOMS: atom_id res chain seq x y z
N MET A 1 23.33 8.95 20.39
CA MET A 1 22.06 8.38 20.91
C MET A 1 21.25 9.50 21.55
N ASP A 2 21.92 10.41 22.26
CA ASP A 2 21.34 11.61 22.90
C ASP A 2 20.72 12.59 21.88
N ASP A 3 21.40 12.87 20.74
CA ASP A 3 20.84 13.77 19.70
C ASP A 3 19.50 13.31 19.09
N LEU A 4 19.26 11.99 19.06
CA LEU A 4 18.03 11.41 18.53
C LEU A 4 16.89 11.52 19.55
N ALA A 5 17.21 11.34 20.84
CA ALA A 5 16.28 11.54 21.95
C ALA A 5 15.89 13.02 22.08
N ASP A 6 16.84 13.94 21.94
CA ASP A 6 16.61 15.38 22.00
C ASP A 6 15.79 15.88 20.80
N SER A 7 16.04 15.34 19.60
CA SER A 7 15.26 15.65 18.40
C SER A 7 13.82 15.14 18.49
N LEU A 8 13.60 13.98 19.13
CA LEU A 8 12.26 13.43 19.38
C LEU A 8 11.53 14.22 20.47
N ALA A 9 12.23 14.63 21.55
CA ALA A 9 11.64 15.42 22.63
C ALA A 9 11.17 16.81 22.14
N ALA A 10 11.92 17.44 21.23
CA ALA A 10 11.56 18.73 20.64
C ALA A 10 10.29 18.70 19.76
N LEU A 11 9.92 17.53 19.21
CA LEU A 11 8.71 17.37 18.39
C LEU A 11 7.44 17.32 19.24
N PHE A 12 7.51 16.90 20.51
CA PHE A 12 6.34 16.74 21.38
C PHE A 12 6.09 17.92 22.33
N THR A 13 7.00 18.90 22.39
CA THR A 13 6.94 20.01 23.36
C THR A 13 6.42 21.34 22.80
N ASN A 14 6.31 21.50 21.48
CA ASN A 14 5.79 22.73 20.88
C ASN A 14 4.29 22.68 20.61
N THR A 15 3.50 22.71 21.68
CA THR A 15 2.15 23.27 21.65
C THR A 15 2.08 24.38 22.71
N THR A 16 2.25 25.61 22.25
CA THR A 16 2.13 26.82 23.07
C THR A 16 0.67 27.11 23.39
N HIS A 17 0.31 27.10 24.68
CA HIS A 17 -0.81 27.89 25.22
C HIS A 17 -0.46 28.37 26.64
N PRO A 18 -0.97 29.55 27.06
CA PRO A 18 -0.44 30.31 28.18
C PRO A 18 -0.89 29.76 29.54
N ALA A 19 -0.09 30.07 30.57
CA ALA A 19 -0.19 29.56 31.93
C ALA A 19 -1.53 29.85 32.64
N PRO A 20 -2.04 28.94 33.48
CA PRO A 20 -3.05 29.24 34.48
C PRO A 20 -2.46 29.33 35.92
N PRO A 21 -3.15 30.00 36.86
CA PRO A 21 -2.68 30.27 38.22
C PRO A 21 -2.94 29.09 39.19
N PRO A 22 -2.45 29.13 40.45
CA PRO A 22 -2.21 27.91 41.23
C PRO A 22 -3.39 27.40 42.08
N SER A 23 -3.47 26.06 42.13
CA SER A 23 -3.88 25.13 43.20
C SER A 23 -5.27 25.20 43.86
N VAL A 24 -6.01 24.07 43.81
CA VAL A 24 -6.59 23.31 44.96
C VAL A 24 -6.78 21.81 44.55
N PRO A 25 -6.55 20.81 45.43
CA PRO A 25 -6.64 19.38 45.10
C PRO A 25 -7.98 18.74 45.49
N SER A 26 -8.42 17.70 44.76
CA SER A 26 -8.86 16.39 45.29
C SER A 26 -9.74 15.58 44.32
N THR A 27 -9.30 14.34 44.07
CA THR A 27 -10.05 13.07 43.89
C THR A 27 -11.31 13.04 43.03
N SER A 28 -11.28 12.26 41.95
CA SER A 28 -11.88 10.90 41.91
C SER A 28 -12.11 10.43 40.46
N GLY A 29 -11.81 9.16 40.20
CA GLY A 29 -12.09 8.47 38.94
C GLY A 29 -10.84 8.29 38.08
N ASN A 30 -10.15 7.17 38.25
CA ASN A 30 -9.22 6.66 37.23
C ASN A 30 -10.05 6.06 36.09
N PRO A 31 -10.09 6.64 34.87
CA PRO A 31 -10.50 5.87 33.71
C PRO A 31 -9.26 5.13 33.21
N ILE A 32 -9.23 3.83 33.46
CA ILE A 32 -8.39 2.78 32.87
C ILE A 32 -7.22 3.34 32.02
N GLN A 33 -6.08 3.53 32.69
CA GLN A 33 -4.84 3.96 32.07
C GLN A 33 -4.19 2.75 31.38
N TYR A 34 -4.57 2.47 30.13
CA TYR A 34 -3.89 1.45 29.34
C TYR A 34 -2.43 1.88 29.11
N LYS A 35 -1.49 1.04 29.57
CA LYS A 35 -0.04 1.19 29.38
C LYS A 35 0.39 0.24 28.29
N ILE A 36 0.90 0.72 27.17
CA ILE A 36 1.28 -0.16 26.05
C ILE A 36 2.66 0.20 25.52
N LEU A 37 3.51 -0.83 25.55
CA LEU A 37 4.83 -0.96 24.95
C LEU A 37 4.70 -1.24 23.45
N ALA A 38 5.35 -0.44 22.60
CA ALA A 38 5.57 -0.79 21.20
C ALA A 38 7.00 -1.30 21.02
N TYR A 39 7.15 -2.49 20.42
CA TYR A 39 8.43 -3.15 20.14
C TYR A 39 8.87 -2.87 18.70
N ALA A 40 9.96 -2.14 18.53
CA ALA A 40 10.70 -2.03 17.27
C ALA A 40 12.18 -2.37 17.55
N ASP A 41 12.51 -3.66 17.34
CA ASP A 41 13.78 -4.36 17.58
C ASP A 41 14.43 -4.18 18.96
N ASP A 42 14.64 -2.95 19.47
CA ASP A 42 15.19 -2.65 20.81
C ASP A 42 14.71 -1.31 21.42
N THR A 43 13.85 -0.55 20.76
CA THR A 43 13.39 0.77 21.27
C THR A 43 11.91 0.73 21.67
N LEU A 44 11.65 1.10 22.93
CA LEU A 44 10.31 1.25 23.48
C LEU A 44 9.84 2.69 23.29
N VAL A 45 8.75 2.88 22.56
CA VAL A 45 8.12 4.20 22.40
C VAL A 45 6.75 4.19 23.11
N TYR A 46 6.54 5.18 23.96
CA TYR A 46 5.26 5.41 24.62
C TYR A 46 4.31 6.15 23.67
N LEU A 47 3.13 5.59 23.44
CA LEU A 47 2.09 6.16 22.59
C LEU A 47 0.82 6.31 23.41
N LYS A 48 0.20 7.49 23.40
CA LYS A 48 -1.05 7.75 24.14
C LYS A 48 -2.26 7.20 23.41
N ASP A 49 -2.25 7.26 22.08
CA ASP A 49 -3.34 6.81 21.23
C ASP A 49 -2.88 6.39 19.81
N THR A 50 -3.85 6.16 18.92
CA THR A 50 -3.58 5.80 17.52
C THR A 50 -2.98 6.96 16.72
N THR A 51 -3.28 8.20 17.09
CA THR A 51 -2.77 9.40 16.43
C THR A 51 -1.27 9.53 16.66
N ASP A 52 -0.80 9.31 17.89
CA ASP A 52 0.63 9.30 18.23
C ASP A 52 1.42 8.29 17.39
N PHE A 53 0.82 7.12 17.12
CA PHE A 53 1.46 6.11 16.26
C PHE A 53 1.60 6.57 14.80
N LEU A 54 0.60 7.26 14.27
CA LEU A 54 0.65 7.82 12.92
C LEU A 54 1.68 8.96 12.84
N LEU A 55 1.71 9.84 13.85
CA LEU A 55 2.70 10.90 13.97
C LEU A 55 4.12 10.34 14.09
N LEU A 56 4.33 9.27 14.88
CA LEU A 56 5.62 8.60 14.98
C LEU A 56 6.07 8.02 13.63
N LYS A 57 5.17 7.36 12.90
CA LYS A 57 5.46 6.84 11.55
C LYS A 57 5.87 7.96 10.60
N GLU A 58 5.13 9.06 10.61
CA GLU A 58 5.44 10.23 9.80
C GLU A 58 6.76 10.87 10.22
N ALA A 59 7.02 10.99 11.52
CA ALA A 59 8.27 11.53 12.06
C ALA A 59 9.48 10.68 11.65
N ILE A 60 9.40 9.35 11.76
CA ILE A 60 10.48 8.44 11.33
C ILE A 60 10.75 8.57 9.82
N HIS A 61 9.68 8.62 9.02
CA HIS A 61 9.79 8.84 7.57
C HIS A 61 10.43 10.19 7.25
N ASN A 62 10.00 11.25 7.94
CA ASN A 62 10.50 12.61 7.75
C ASN A 62 11.91 12.81 8.30
N LEU A 63 12.32 12.08 9.34
CA LEU A 63 13.67 12.12 9.90
C LEU A 63 14.70 11.62 8.88
N GLY A 64 14.42 10.50 8.21
CA GLY A 64 15.31 9.97 7.16
C GLY A 64 15.49 10.96 6.01
N SER A 65 14.40 11.59 5.56
CA SER A 65 14.45 12.63 4.53
C SER A 65 15.16 13.91 5.01
N SER A 66 14.93 14.33 6.26
CA SER A 66 15.47 15.56 6.84
C SER A 66 16.95 15.45 7.19
N PHE A 67 17.41 14.28 7.62
CA PHE A 67 18.83 13.99 7.85
C PHE A 67 19.63 14.11 6.55
N ILE A 68 19.15 13.47 5.47
CA ILE A 68 19.84 13.51 4.17
C ILE A 68 19.76 14.89 3.53
N ASN A 69 18.67 15.62 3.73
CA ASN A 69 18.51 16.99 3.26
C ASN A 69 18.94 18.05 4.29
N PHE A 70 19.69 17.69 5.34
CA PHE A 70 20.08 18.64 6.38
C PHE A 70 20.94 19.75 5.78
N ARG A 71 20.53 21.01 5.97
CA ARG A 71 21.17 22.21 5.38
C ARG A 71 21.33 22.15 3.85
N ILE A 72 20.53 21.35 3.16
CA ILE A 72 20.54 21.21 1.70
C ILE A 72 19.27 21.80 1.12
N PHE A 73 19.42 22.79 0.24
CA PHE A 73 18.33 23.39 -0.53
C PHE A 73 18.79 23.71 -1.96
N PRO A 74 17.99 23.43 -3.01
CA PRO A 74 16.70 22.73 -3.02
C PRO A 74 16.81 21.26 -2.61
N LYS A 75 15.79 20.74 -1.90
CA LYS A 75 15.76 19.37 -1.39
C LYS A 75 15.60 18.33 -2.51
N LEU A 76 16.23 17.17 -2.33
CA LEU A 76 15.96 15.97 -3.13
C LEU A 76 14.71 15.27 -2.59
N SER A 77 13.84 14.82 -3.48
CA SER A 77 12.64 14.10 -3.06
C SER A 77 13.01 12.75 -2.45
N PHE A 78 12.27 12.32 -1.43
CA PHE A 78 12.51 11.01 -0.81
C PHE A 78 12.40 9.87 -1.83
N ARG A 79 11.46 9.98 -2.80
CA ARG A 79 11.33 9.04 -3.92
C ARG A 79 12.60 8.94 -4.78
N THR A 80 13.27 10.06 -5.05
CA THR A 80 14.57 10.05 -5.74
C THR A 80 15.62 9.34 -4.90
N LEU A 81 15.69 9.65 -3.61
CA LEU A 81 16.67 9.08 -2.69
C LEU A 81 16.50 7.55 -2.52
N GLN A 82 15.27 7.05 -2.55
CA GLN A 82 14.94 5.62 -2.47
C GLN A 82 15.39 4.81 -3.70
N GLN A 83 15.57 5.45 -4.86
CA GLN A 83 15.96 4.74 -6.08
C GLN A 83 17.35 4.07 -5.92
N PRO A 84 17.62 2.98 -6.65
CA PRO A 84 18.95 2.41 -6.69
C PRO A 84 19.99 3.40 -7.20
N ARG A 85 21.25 3.23 -6.79
CA ARG A 85 22.37 4.08 -7.25
C ARG A 85 22.53 4.10 -8.77
N HIS A 86 22.25 2.99 -9.44
CA HIS A 86 22.28 2.87 -10.90
C HIS A 86 21.05 3.49 -11.61
N HIS A 87 20.13 4.09 -10.87
CA HIS A 87 19.03 4.91 -11.39
C HIS A 87 19.10 6.36 -10.88
N GLY A 88 20.19 6.74 -10.23
CA GLY A 88 20.38 8.09 -9.68
C GLY A 88 19.86 8.28 -8.26
N GLY A 89 19.40 7.25 -7.56
CA GLY A 89 19.09 7.39 -6.15
C GLY A 89 20.29 7.09 -5.25
N LEU A 90 20.04 7.06 -3.94
CA LEU A 90 21.02 6.70 -2.92
C LEU A 90 20.69 5.36 -2.24
N GLN A 91 19.63 4.68 -2.70
CA GLN A 91 19.10 3.45 -2.10
C GLN A 91 18.71 3.65 -0.64
N VAL A 92 18.14 4.82 -0.31
CA VAL A 92 17.66 5.12 1.03
C VAL A 92 16.53 4.18 1.39
N LEU A 93 16.62 3.63 2.59
CA LEU A 93 15.63 2.71 3.10
C LEU A 93 14.32 3.44 3.36
N ASP A 94 13.22 2.93 2.81
CA ASP A 94 11.88 3.26 3.26
C ASP A 94 11.57 2.46 4.53
N PRO A 95 11.43 3.12 5.71
CA PRO A 95 11.18 2.43 6.96
C PRO A 95 9.88 1.62 6.94
N ILE A 96 8.84 2.11 6.26
CA ILE A 96 7.54 1.46 6.22
C ILE A 96 7.59 0.23 5.31
N LEU A 97 8.18 0.37 4.10
CA LEU A 97 8.39 -0.77 3.22
C LEU A 97 9.29 -1.82 3.86
N GLN A 98 10.34 -1.39 4.58
CA GLN A 98 11.21 -2.30 5.30
C GLN A 98 10.46 -3.05 6.40
N GLN A 99 9.68 -2.35 7.23
CA GLN A 99 8.89 -2.96 8.29
C GLN A 99 7.98 -4.07 7.73
N GLN A 100 7.31 -3.81 6.61
CA GLN A 100 6.45 -4.79 5.95
C GLN A 100 7.23 -5.93 5.31
N ALA A 101 8.38 -5.64 4.69
CA ALA A 101 9.25 -6.66 4.15
C ALA A 101 9.81 -7.59 5.23
N LEU A 102 9.97 -7.11 6.47
CA LEU A 102 10.30 -7.97 7.61
C LEU A 102 9.13 -8.90 7.97
N GLN A 103 7.87 -8.44 7.83
CA GLN A 103 6.70 -9.29 8.05
C GLN A 103 6.60 -10.45 7.05
N TRP A 104 7.22 -10.30 5.88
CA TRP A 104 7.24 -11.32 4.83
C TRP A 104 7.81 -12.66 5.30
N ARG A 105 8.73 -12.65 6.28
CA ARG A 105 9.31 -13.87 6.84
C ARG A 105 8.26 -14.80 7.46
N TRP A 106 7.20 -14.25 8.04
CA TRP A 106 6.07 -15.02 8.60
C TRP A 106 4.92 -15.16 7.61
N LEU A 107 4.70 -14.15 6.77
CA LEU A 107 3.62 -14.15 5.78
C LEU A 107 3.87 -15.16 4.64
N CYS A 108 5.10 -15.29 4.14
CA CYS A 108 5.41 -16.21 3.06
C CYS A 108 5.07 -17.68 3.41
N PRO A 109 5.51 -18.24 4.56
CA PRO A 109 5.10 -19.56 5.02
C PRO A 109 3.58 -19.72 5.20
N LEU A 110 2.85 -18.69 5.66
CA LEU A 110 1.39 -18.72 5.75
C LEU A 110 0.75 -18.90 4.37
N ILE A 111 1.18 -18.11 3.38
CA ILE A 111 0.67 -18.19 2.01
C ILE A 111 1.03 -19.55 1.39
N LEU A 112 2.26 -20.03 1.58
CA LEU A 112 2.69 -21.35 1.11
C LEU A 112 1.87 -22.50 1.72
N SER A 113 1.58 -22.42 3.02
CA SER A 113 0.73 -23.38 3.73
C SER A 113 -0.69 -23.38 3.17
N ALA A 114 -1.30 -22.20 3.00
CA ALA A 114 -2.64 -22.08 2.42
C ALA A 114 -2.71 -22.60 0.97
N CYS A 115 -1.65 -22.42 0.20
CA CYS A 115 -1.53 -22.96 -1.17
C CYS A 115 -1.30 -24.47 -1.23
N ARG A 116 -1.03 -25.12 -0.08
CA ARG A 116 -0.47 -26.48 0.01
C ARG A 116 0.78 -26.65 -0.86
N SER A 117 1.67 -25.66 -0.80
CA SER A 117 2.87 -25.63 -1.63
C SER A 117 3.90 -26.67 -1.15
N PRO A 118 4.53 -27.43 -2.07
CA PRO A 118 5.61 -28.35 -1.72
C PRO A 118 6.87 -27.62 -1.22
N LEU A 119 6.94 -26.28 -1.40
CA LEU A 119 8.06 -25.47 -0.93
C LEU A 119 7.98 -25.12 0.57
N LEU A 120 6.84 -25.38 1.23
CA LEU A 120 6.67 -25.06 2.65
C LEU A 120 7.76 -25.63 3.56
N PRO A 121 8.20 -26.91 3.43
CA PRO A 121 9.24 -27.47 4.28
C PRO A 121 10.59 -26.76 4.17
N THR A 122 10.88 -26.11 3.03
CA THR A 122 12.10 -25.32 2.82
C THR A 122 12.12 -24.05 3.68
N TYR A 123 10.95 -23.57 4.10
CA TYR A 123 10.79 -22.32 4.86
C TYR A 123 10.24 -22.61 6.26
N ASN A 124 11.03 -23.34 7.06
CA ASN A 124 10.63 -23.70 8.42
C ASN A 124 10.39 -22.45 9.28
N THR A 125 9.19 -22.36 9.85
CA THR A 125 8.81 -21.34 10.82
C THR A 125 8.16 -22.04 12.01
N PRO A 126 8.88 -22.22 13.13
CA PRO A 126 8.39 -23.03 14.26
C PRO A 126 7.08 -22.50 14.86
N ASN A 127 6.86 -21.19 14.77
CA ASN A 127 5.65 -20.53 15.28
C ASN A 127 4.49 -20.49 14.27
N LEU A 128 4.61 -21.14 13.10
CA LEU A 128 3.57 -21.12 12.06
C LEU A 128 2.22 -21.67 12.56
N PRO A 129 2.14 -22.82 13.27
CA PRO A 129 0.86 -23.33 13.76
C PRO A 129 0.19 -22.39 14.76
N LEU A 130 0.98 -21.76 15.65
CA LEU A 130 0.48 -20.78 16.60
C LEU A 130 -0.08 -19.55 15.88
N LEU A 131 0.66 -19.03 14.90
CA LEU A 131 0.21 -17.89 14.10
C LEU A 131 -1.08 -18.22 13.32
N GLN A 132 -1.17 -19.41 12.73
CA GLN A 132 -2.38 -19.88 12.05
C GLN A 132 -3.56 -19.98 13.02
N PHE A 133 -3.36 -20.54 14.20
CA PHE A 133 -4.38 -20.61 15.24
C PHE A 133 -4.86 -19.22 15.66
N THR A 134 -3.93 -18.28 15.90
CA THR A 134 -4.26 -16.89 16.23
C THR A 134 -5.07 -16.22 15.12
N LEU A 135 -4.67 -16.36 13.87
CA LEU A 135 -5.39 -15.81 12.72
C LEU A 135 -6.77 -16.43 12.56
N GLN A 136 -6.88 -17.76 12.69
CA GLN A 136 -8.15 -18.48 12.65
C GLN A 136 -9.10 -18.01 13.75
N TRP A 137 -8.58 -17.74 14.96
CA TRP A 137 -9.40 -17.28 16.08
C TRP A 137 -9.92 -15.85 15.86
N PHE A 138 -9.02 -14.89 15.60
CA PHE A 138 -9.39 -13.47 15.43
C PHE A 138 -10.23 -13.24 14.18
N PHE A 139 -9.96 -13.98 13.11
CA PHE A 139 -10.60 -13.81 11.80
C PHE A 139 -11.47 -15.02 11.44
N ASN A 140 -12.05 -15.68 12.43
CA ASN A 140 -13.12 -16.65 12.19
C ASN A 140 -14.35 -15.94 11.62
N SER A 141 -15.05 -16.62 10.70
CA SER A 141 -16.28 -16.11 10.09
C SER A 141 -17.30 -17.21 9.93
N SER A 142 -18.58 -16.89 10.12
CA SER A 142 -19.69 -17.75 9.69
C SER A 142 -20.01 -17.61 8.20
N SER A 143 -19.50 -16.55 7.55
CA SER A 143 -19.75 -16.27 6.12
C SER A 143 -18.61 -16.74 5.21
N PHE A 144 -17.40 -16.86 5.74
CA PHE A 144 -16.21 -17.24 4.97
C PHE A 144 -15.59 -18.52 5.53
N SER A 145 -15.15 -19.40 4.63
CA SER A 145 -14.57 -20.70 4.98
C SER A 145 -13.15 -20.63 5.55
N ASP A 146 -12.46 -19.49 5.41
CA ASP A 146 -11.04 -19.34 5.72
C ASP A 146 -10.73 -17.90 6.19
N TYR A 147 -9.80 -17.74 7.15
CA TYR A 147 -9.33 -16.42 7.59
C TYR A 147 -8.62 -15.65 6.46
N PHE A 148 -8.16 -16.32 5.41
CA PHE A 148 -7.53 -15.66 4.26
C PHE A 148 -8.47 -14.70 3.53
N TYR A 149 -9.80 -14.83 3.66
CA TYR A 149 -10.72 -13.80 3.15
C TYR A 149 -10.48 -12.45 3.84
N TYR A 150 -10.16 -12.44 5.14
CA TYR A 150 -9.81 -11.23 5.87
C TYR A 150 -8.49 -10.63 5.37
N LEU A 151 -7.49 -11.49 5.11
CA LEU A 151 -6.17 -11.05 4.66
C LEU A 151 -6.21 -10.52 3.22
N LEU A 152 -6.87 -11.23 2.32
CA LEU A 152 -6.94 -10.90 0.89
C LEU A 152 -7.79 -9.66 0.60
N PHE A 153 -8.91 -9.49 1.30
CA PHE A 153 -9.95 -8.52 0.92
C PHE A 153 -10.18 -7.47 2.01
N PRO A 154 -9.63 -6.26 1.87
CA PRO A 154 -9.89 -5.16 2.80
C PRO A 154 -11.38 -4.84 2.92
N ALA A 155 -12.14 -4.98 1.82
CA ALA A 155 -13.58 -4.79 1.84
C ALA A 155 -14.28 -5.77 2.80
N ALA A 156 -13.72 -6.97 3.00
CA ALA A 156 -14.25 -8.00 3.89
C ALA A 156 -14.00 -7.73 5.38
N ARG A 157 -13.14 -6.77 5.75
CA ARG A 157 -12.72 -6.53 7.14
C ARG A 157 -13.77 -5.77 7.93
N LYS A 158 -14.91 -6.41 8.16
CA LYS A 158 -16.08 -5.84 8.82
C LYS A 158 -16.54 -6.72 9.97
N VAL A 159 -17.04 -6.08 11.03
CA VAL A 159 -17.53 -6.79 12.23
C VAL A 159 -18.67 -7.75 11.90
N ILE A 160 -19.50 -7.43 10.90
CA ILE A 160 -20.59 -8.31 10.44
C ILE A 160 -20.11 -9.67 9.93
N TRP A 161 -18.87 -9.75 9.43
CA TRP A 161 -18.29 -10.97 8.88
C TRP A 161 -17.24 -11.58 9.82
N PHE A 162 -16.52 -10.75 10.57
CA PHE A 162 -15.46 -11.17 11.48
C PHE A 162 -15.70 -10.55 12.86
N GLN A 163 -16.46 -11.26 13.69
CA GLN A 163 -16.94 -10.77 15.00
C GLN A 163 -15.80 -10.55 16.00
N HIS A 164 -14.78 -11.41 15.95
CA HIS A 164 -13.64 -11.37 16.88
C HIS A 164 -12.50 -10.48 16.39
N ARG A 165 -12.66 -9.77 15.27
CA ARG A 165 -11.60 -8.91 14.75
C ARG A 165 -11.25 -7.82 15.78
N PRO A 166 -9.98 -7.43 15.92
CA PRO A 166 -9.62 -6.30 16.77
C PRO A 166 -10.34 -5.01 16.33
N SER A 167 -10.79 -4.22 17.31
CA SER A 167 -11.45 -2.94 17.05
C SER A 167 -10.50 -2.00 16.29
N PRO A 168 -10.99 -1.20 15.31
CA PRO A 168 -10.19 -0.17 14.66
C PRO A 168 -9.53 0.79 15.64
N HIS A 169 -10.20 1.11 16.75
CA HIS A 169 -9.68 1.98 17.80
C HIS A 169 -8.49 1.37 18.56
N GLN A 170 -8.32 0.04 18.49
CA GLN A 170 -7.22 -0.71 19.08
C GLN A 170 -6.26 -1.24 18.01
N ALA A 171 -6.36 -0.78 16.76
CA ALA A 171 -5.54 -1.28 15.66
C ALA A 171 -4.02 -1.07 15.88
N PHE A 172 -3.64 -0.07 16.68
CA PHE A 172 -2.26 0.18 17.08
C PHE A 172 -1.70 -0.89 18.04
N LEU A 173 -2.59 -1.60 18.75
CA LEU A 173 -2.26 -2.70 19.67
C LEU A 173 -2.24 -4.05 18.99
N ASN A 174 -2.86 -4.12 17.82
CA ASN A 174 -2.96 -5.34 17.07
C ASN A 174 -1.62 -5.63 16.39
N THR A 175 -0.85 -6.54 16.96
CA THR A 175 0.43 -7.02 16.40
C THR A 175 0.26 -7.62 15.00
N LEU A 176 -0.93 -8.10 14.66
CA LEU A 176 -1.25 -8.62 13.32
C LEU A 176 -1.42 -7.50 12.27
N ASN A 177 -1.57 -6.24 12.67
CA ASN A 177 -1.77 -5.14 11.73
C ASN A 177 -0.57 -4.95 10.80
N SER A 178 0.65 -5.16 11.30
CA SER A 178 1.85 -5.14 10.46
C SER A 178 1.81 -6.23 9.38
N LEU A 179 1.34 -7.43 9.73
CA LEU A 179 1.18 -8.54 8.78
C LEU A 179 0.06 -8.25 7.77
N ILE A 180 -1.08 -7.73 8.23
CA ILE A 180 -2.22 -7.35 7.39
C ILE A 180 -1.80 -6.28 6.37
N THR A 181 -1.12 -5.23 6.83
CA THR A 181 -0.64 -4.15 5.95
C THR A 181 0.44 -4.64 4.98
N ALA A 182 1.24 -5.64 5.36
CA ALA A 182 2.18 -6.27 4.44
C ALA A 182 1.47 -7.07 3.32
N VAL A 183 0.35 -7.76 3.63
CA VAL A 183 -0.51 -8.38 2.61
C VAL A 183 -1.16 -7.32 1.72
N ASP A 184 -1.61 -6.20 2.28
CA ASP A 184 -2.28 -5.13 1.54
C ASP A 184 -1.43 -4.47 0.47
N ARG A 185 -0.11 -4.42 0.67
CA ARG A 185 0.81 -3.85 -0.31
C ARG A 185 1.18 -4.81 -1.44
N LEU A 186 0.81 -6.08 -1.36
CA LEU A 186 1.06 -7.02 -2.46
C LEU A 186 0.20 -6.66 -3.67
N PRO A 187 0.75 -6.75 -4.89
CA PRO A 187 0.00 -6.47 -6.11
C PRO A 187 -1.21 -7.40 -6.24
N ARG A 188 -2.38 -6.83 -6.55
CA ARG A 188 -3.65 -7.56 -6.68
C ARG A 188 -4.14 -7.52 -8.12
N SER A 189 -3.70 -8.48 -8.92
CA SER A 189 -4.25 -8.71 -10.25
C SER A 189 -4.80 -10.12 -10.34
N PHE A 190 -6.12 -10.23 -10.31
CA PHE A 190 -6.83 -11.50 -10.45
C PHE A 190 -7.35 -11.73 -11.87
N THR A 191 -6.98 -10.89 -12.84
CA THR A 191 -7.52 -10.92 -14.22
C THR A 191 -7.40 -12.28 -14.91
N THR A 192 -6.32 -13.01 -14.62
CA THR A 192 -6.06 -14.36 -15.16
C THR A 192 -6.37 -15.47 -14.16
N CYS A 193 -7.00 -15.17 -13.02
CA CYS A 193 -7.36 -16.17 -12.02
C CYS A 193 -8.54 -17.00 -12.50
N HIS A 194 -8.43 -18.33 -12.42
CA HIS A 194 -9.52 -19.25 -12.70
C HIS A 194 -10.13 -19.70 -11.38
N LEU A 195 -11.36 -19.27 -11.13
CA LEU A 195 -12.15 -19.66 -9.97
C LEU A 195 -13.20 -20.70 -10.38
N ASP A 196 -13.64 -21.49 -9.42
CA ASP A 196 -14.91 -22.20 -9.55
C ASP A 196 -16.09 -21.27 -9.18
N SER A 197 -17.28 -21.64 -9.63
CA SER A 197 -18.48 -20.83 -9.45
C SER A 197 -18.87 -20.66 -7.97
N HIS A 198 -18.62 -21.68 -7.14
CA HIS A 198 -18.92 -21.60 -5.71
C HIS A 198 -18.03 -20.56 -5.00
N THR A 199 -16.73 -20.59 -5.30
CA THR A 199 -15.76 -19.60 -4.82
C THR A 199 -16.09 -18.21 -5.35
N GLY A 200 -16.48 -18.07 -6.62
CA GLY A 200 -16.93 -16.78 -7.15
C GLY A 200 -18.10 -16.20 -6.34
N LEU A 201 -19.10 -17.02 -6.02
CA LEU A 201 -20.29 -16.61 -5.28
C LEU A 201 -20.04 -16.29 -3.79
N SER A 202 -19.00 -16.87 -3.18
CA SER A 202 -18.62 -16.58 -1.79
C SER A 202 -17.85 -15.26 -1.61
N LEU A 203 -17.42 -14.61 -2.69
CA LEU A 203 -16.63 -13.37 -2.60
C LEU A 203 -17.46 -12.19 -2.11
N PRO A 204 -16.84 -11.22 -1.40
CA PRO A 204 -17.45 -9.91 -1.18
C PRO A 204 -17.79 -9.26 -2.53
N LEU A 205 -18.99 -8.68 -2.64
CA LEU A 205 -19.46 -8.09 -3.90
C LEU A 205 -18.47 -7.03 -4.45
N LEU A 206 -17.83 -6.28 -3.57
CA LEU A 206 -16.91 -5.21 -3.97
C LEU A 206 -15.66 -5.71 -4.69
N GLU A 207 -15.25 -6.94 -4.41
CA GLU A 207 -14.04 -7.54 -5.00
C GLU A 207 -14.30 -8.04 -6.43
N ILE A 208 -15.57 -8.23 -6.80
CA ILE A 208 -15.96 -8.67 -8.15
C ILE A 208 -16.39 -7.50 -9.05
N ILE A 209 -16.46 -6.27 -8.52
CA ILE A 209 -16.79 -5.06 -9.28
C ILE A 209 -15.51 -4.37 -9.77
N LEU A 210 -15.58 -3.83 -10.97
CA LEU A 210 -14.53 -3.04 -11.60
C LEU A 210 -14.53 -1.62 -11.02
N TYR A 211 -13.37 -1.14 -10.55
CA TYR A 211 -13.27 0.13 -9.83
C TYR A 211 -13.15 1.36 -10.75
N SER A 212 -12.55 1.19 -11.93
CA SER A 212 -12.29 2.27 -12.87
C SER A 212 -12.38 1.78 -14.31
N LEU A 213 -12.97 2.61 -15.17
CA LEU A 213 -12.95 2.42 -16.62
C LEU A 213 -12.03 3.46 -17.27
N PRO A 214 -11.32 3.09 -18.35
CA PRO A 214 -10.61 4.07 -19.17
C PRO A 214 -11.58 5.12 -19.74
N SER A 215 -11.14 6.37 -19.86
CA SER A 215 -11.95 7.46 -20.45
C SER A 215 -12.32 7.21 -21.92
N THR A 216 -11.57 6.34 -22.60
CA THR A 216 -11.83 5.90 -23.98
C THR A 216 -12.92 4.84 -24.08
N HIS A 217 -13.45 4.32 -22.96
CA HIS A 217 -14.46 3.28 -22.97
C HIS A 217 -15.83 3.85 -23.41
N PRO A 218 -16.58 3.19 -24.32
CA PRO A 218 -17.84 3.72 -24.86
C PRO A 218 -18.90 4.10 -23.81
N HIS A 219 -18.90 3.38 -22.68
CA HIS A 219 -19.84 3.56 -21.58
C HIS A 219 -19.24 4.28 -20.36
N PHE A 220 -18.14 5.01 -20.53
CA PHE A 220 -17.50 5.73 -19.43
C PHE A 220 -18.46 6.77 -18.79
N SER A 221 -19.33 7.39 -19.58
CA SER A 221 -20.29 8.41 -19.10
C SER A 221 -21.41 7.85 -18.22
N SER A 222 -21.81 6.59 -18.41
CA SER A 222 -22.85 5.91 -17.63
C SER A 222 -22.29 5.08 -16.47
N PHE A 223 -20.98 4.93 -16.39
CA PHE A 223 -20.31 4.16 -15.35
C PHE A 223 -20.44 4.85 -13.98
N ILE A 224 -20.80 4.06 -12.98
CA ILE A 224 -20.84 4.49 -11.59
C ILE A 224 -19.66 3.82 -10.86
N PRO A 225 -18.62 4.60 -10.49
CA PRO A 225 -17.54 4.08 -9.66
C PRO A 225 -18.05 3.57 -8.31
N PRO A 226 -17.42 2.54 -7.73
CA PRO A 226 -17.85 1.99 -6.44
C PRO A 226 -17.97 3.01 -5.31
N ASP A 227 -17.10 4.03 -5.26
CA ASP A 227 -17.17 5.10 -4.26
C ASP A 227 -18.52 5.83 -4.29
N GLN A 228 -18.97 6.24 -5.48
CA GLN A 228 -20.27 6.89 -5.66
C GLN A 228 -21.44 5.96 -5.36
N LEU A 229 -21.28 4.67 -5.65
CA LEU A 229 -22.27 3.65 -5.31
C LEU A 229 -22.44 3.52 -3.79
N PHE A 230 -21.35 3.62 -3.02
CA PHE A 230 -21.38 3.52 -1.56
C PHE A 230 -22.04 4.72 -0.91
N ASP A 231 -21.77 5.92 -1.41
CA ASP A 231 -22.39 7.15 -0.92
C ASP A 231 -23.92 7.10 -1.07
N ARG A 232 -24.40 6.57 -2.19
CA ARG A 232 -25.83 6.42 -2.47
C ARG A 232 -26.46 5.23 -1.74
N HIS A 233 -25.71 4.14 -1.61
CA HIS A 233 -26.21 2.84 -1.13
C HIS A 233 -25.19 2.15 -0.20
N PRO A 234 -25.06 2.59 1.05
CA PRO A 234 -24.04 2.05 1.98
C PRO A 234 -24.24 0.55 2.29
N GLY A 235 -25.47 0.04 2.13
CA GLY A 235 -25.79 -1.38 2.29
C GLY A 235 -25.07 -2.30 1.29
N VAL A 236 -24.64 -1.79 0.13
CA VAL A 236 -23.92 -2.56 -0.90
C VAL A 236 -22.66 -3.18 -0.33
N GLN A 237 -22.01 -2.49 0.59
CA GLN A 237 -20.76 -2.96 1.17
C GLN A 237 -20.95 -4.17 2.14
N LYS A 238 -22.19 -4.62 2.39
CA LYS A 238 -22.50 -5.81 3.19
C LYS A 238 -22.81 -7.03 2.32
N LEU A 239 -22.84 -6.86 0.99
CA LEU A 239 -23.23 -7.90 0.05
C LEU A 239 -22.05 -8.82 -0.28
N LEU A 240 -22.36 -10.09 -0.42
CA LEU A 240 -21.55 -11.08 -1.13
C LEU A 240 -22.08 -11.23 -2.56
N ALA A 241 -21.29 -11.83 -3.45
CA ALA A 241 -21.70 -12.13 -4.81
C ALA A 241 -22.98 -12.98 -4.84
N ILE A 242 -23.10 -13.98 -3.96
CA ILE A 242 -24.31 -14.82 -3.84
C ILE A 242 -25.59 -14.03 -3.49
N ASP A 243 -25.49 -12.83 -2.92
CA ASP A 243 -26.69 -12.03 -2.62
C ASP A 243 -27.32 -11.43 -3.89
N VAL A 244 -26.53 -11.27 -4.97
CA VAL A 244 -26.93 -10.66 -6.27
C VAL A 244 -27.02 -11.70 -7.38
N PHE A 245 -26.16 -12.71 -7.34
CA PHE A 245 -26.02 -13.75 -8.34
C PHE A 245 -26.48 -15.11 -7.84
N THR A 246 -26.84 -15.99 -8.76
CA THR A 246 -27.15 -17.40 -8.51
C THR A 246 -26.42 -18.29 -9.52
N PHE A 247 -26.23 -19.56 -9.18
CA PHE A 247 -25.67 -20.54 -10.10
C PHE A 247 -26.80 -21.22 -10.88
N ASP A 248 -26.69 -21.23 -12.19
CA ASP A 248 -27.57 -21.96 -13.09
C ASP A 248 -26.98 -23.35 -13.34
N PHE A 249 -27.62 -24.39 -12.79
CA PHE A 249 -27.16 -25.77 -12.92
C PHE A 249 -27.34 -26.34 -14.32
N ASP A 250 -28.30 -25.83 -15.10
CA ASP A 250 -28.54 -26.32 -16.45
C ASP A 250 -27.50 -25.75 -17.42
N LEU A 251 -27.22 -24.45 -17.28
CA LEU A 251 -26.24 -23.75 -18.12
C LEU A 251 -24.80 -23.80 -17.58
N GLN A 252 -24.62 -24.25 -16.33
CA GLN A 252 -23.33 -24.29 -15.62
C GLN A 252 -22.62 -22.93 -15.54
N VAL A 253 -23.40 -21.85 -15.36
CA VAL A 253 -22.90 -20.46 -15.31
C VAL A 253 -23.47 -19.70 -14.11
N ILE A 254 -22.76 -18.64 -13.71
CA ILE A 254 -23.31 -17.64 -12.80
C ILE A 254 -24.19 -16.67 -13.58
N ARG A 255 -25.38 -16.36 -13.05
CA ARG A 255 -26.28 -15.35 -13.60
C ARG A 255 -26.80 -14.42 -12.52
N VAL A 256 -27.24 -13.23 -12.93
CA VAL A 256 -27.97 -12.32 -12.02
C VAL A 256 -29.25 -13.03 -11.57
N ARG A 257 -29.61 -12.90 -10.29
CA ARG A 257 -30.82 -13.52 -9.75
C ARG A 257 -32.06 -13.02 -10.46
N ASN A 258 -33.01 -13.92 -10.70
CA ASN A 258 -34.33 -13.52 -11.15
C ASN A 258 -35.08 -12.87 -9.97
N TRP A 259 -35.29 -11.56 -10.05
CA TRP A 259 -35.93 -10.80 -8.97
C TRP A 259 -37.43 -11.08 -8.81
N SER A 260 -38.02 -11.83 -9.75
CA SER A 260 -39.41 -12.26 -9.76
C SER A 260 -39.61 -13.59 -9.02
N SER A 261 -38.53 -14.38 -8.84
CA SER A 261 -38.61 -15.60 -8.04
C SER A 261 -38.60 -15.26 -6.54
N LEU A 262 -39.29 -16.08 -5.74
CA LEU A 262 -39.34 -15.98 -4.27
C LEU A 262 -38.04 -16.46 -3.60
N GLU A 263 -36.90 -16.35 -4.30
CA GLU A 263 -35.61 -16.78 -3.75
C GLU A 263 -35.21 -15.90 -2.57
N PHE A 264 -34.87 -16.55 -1.46
CA PHE A 264 -34.37 -15.86 -0.28
C PHE A 264 -33.02 -15.18 -0.58
N THR A 265 -32.92 -13.89 -0.26
CA THR A 265 -31.68 -13.12 -0.25
C THR A 265 -31.64 -12.28 1.01
N ARG A 266 -30.45 -12.14 1.61
CA ARG A 266 -30.29 -11.44 2.90
C ARG A 266 -30.63 -9.95 2.81
N TYR A 267 -30.48 -9.36 1.62
CA TYR A 267 -30.61 -7.92 1.40
C TYR A 267 -31.41 -7.58 0.13
N PRO A 268 -32.70 -7.98 0.04
CA PRO A 268 -33.45 -8.02 -1.22
C PRO A 268 -33.51 -6.69 -1.96
N ARG A 269 -33.73 -5.58 -1.26
CA ARG A 269 -33.83 -4.25 -1.88
C ARG A 269 -32.51 -3.80 -2.49
N VAL A 270 -31.41 -3.96 -1.75
CA VAL A 270 -30.08 -3.50 -2.18
C VAL A 270 -29.55 -4.43 -3.26
N SER A 271 -29.68 -5.75 -3.09
CA SER A 271 -29.28 -6.73 -4.09
C SER A 271 -30.00 -6.51 -5.42
N ARG A 272 -31.32 -6.30 -5.40
CA ARG A 272 -32.11 -6.01 -6.60
C ARG A 272 -31.66 -4.74 -7.28
N ARG A 273 -31.36 -3.69 -6.51
CA ARG A 273 -30.86 -2.43 -7.06
C ARG A 273 -29.52 -2.64 -7.76
N VAL A 274 -28.57 -3.31 -7.11
CA VAL A 274 -27.27 -3.62 -7.70
C VAL A 274 -27.42 -4.47 -8.96
N GLY A 275 -28.25 -5.51 -8.94
CA GLY A 275 -28.53 -6.34 -10.11
C GLY A 275 -28.98 -5.52 -11.32
N ARG A 276 -29.93 -4.60 -11.13
CA ARG A 276 -30.38 -3.69 -12.19
C ARG A 276 -29.26 -2.79 -12.70
N LEU A 277 -28.43 -2.22 -11.82
CA LEU A 277 -27.31 -1.37 -12.23
C LEU A 277 -26.27 -2.14 -13.06
N ILE A 278 -26.10 -3.44 -12.81
CA ILE A 278 -25.25 -4.32 -13.61
C ILE A 278 -25.90 -4.59 -14.98
N GLU A 279 -27.20 -4.92 -15.00
CA GLU A 279 -27.97 -5.15 -16.24
C GLU A 279 -28.06 -3.90 -17.12
N GLU A 280 -28.15 -2.71 -16.52
CA GLU A 280 -28.16 -1.40 -17.18
C GLU A 280 -26.77 -0.95 -17.66
N GLY A 281 -25.71 -1.72 -17.37
CA GLY A 281 -24.33 -1.39 -17.78
C GLY A 281 -23.74 -0.18 -17.02
N GLN A 282 -24.25 0.13 -15.83
CA GLN A 282 -23.72 1.19 -14.98
C GLN A 282 -22.63 0.67 -14.03
N ILE A 283 -22.65 -0.62 -13.70
CA ILE A 283 -21.63 -1.32 -12.92
C ILE A 283 -21.03 -2.43 -13.78
N TYR A 284 -19.70 -2.49 -13.83
CA TYR A 284 -18.97 -3.54 -14.54
C TYR A 284 -18.34 -4.54 -13.58
N LEU A 285 -18.27 -5.79 -14.01
CA LEU A 285 -17.66 -6.88 -13.26
C LEU A 285 -16.19 -7.08 -13.67
N GLN A 286 -15.39 -7.56 -12.72
CA GLN A 286 -13.99 -7.92 -12.98
C GLN A 286 -13.90 -9.07 -14.00
N PRO A 287 -12.86 -9.11 -14.86
CA PRO A 287 -12.74 -10.11 -15.92
C PRO A 287 -12.81 -11.57 -15.42
N PHE A 288 -12.21 -11.86 -14.26
CA PHE A 288 -12.21 -13.21 -13.68
C PHE A 288 -13.60 -13.68 -13.26
N PHE A 289 -14.47 -12.76 -12.81
CA PHE A 289 -15.83 -13.07 -12.42
C PHE A 289 -16.76 -13.14 -13.64
N LEU A 290 -16.55 -12.27 -14.63
CA LEU A 290 -17.24 -12.35 -15.93
C LEU A 290 -17.01 -13.69 -16.62
N ALA A 291 -15.82 -14.28 -16.48
CA ALA A 291 -15.55 -15.61 -16.99
C ALA A 291 -16.53 -16.65 -16.41
N LEU A 292 -16.94 -16.52 -15.14
CA LEU A 292 -17.90 -17.42 -14.49
C LEU A 292 -19.33 -17.28 -15.02
N CYS A 293 -19.65 -16.13 -15.61
CA CYS A 293 -20.96 -15.85 -16.18
C CYS A 293 -21.11 -16.37 -17.63
N ARG A 294 -20.04 -16.93 -18.21
CA ARG A 294 -20.03 -17.44 -19.58
C ARG A 294 -19.85 -18.96 -19.59
N PRO A 295 -20.49 -19.68 -20.52
CA PRO A 295 -20.23 -21.10 -20.71
C PRO A 295 -18.75 -21.33 -21.03
N ALA A 296 -18.12 -22.25 -20.30
CA ALA A 296 -16.73 -22.62 -20.49
C ALA A 296 -16.52 -24.08 -20.07
N PRO A 297 -15.55 -24.80 -20.65
CA PRO A 297 -15.24 -26.16 -20.23
C PRO A 297 -14.72 -26.14 -18.78
N ARG A 298 -15.58 -26.54 -17.84
CA ARG A 298 -15.31 -26.62 -16.40
C ARG A 298 -15.94 -27.88 -15.83
N PRO A 299 -15.48 -28.36 -14.67
CA PRO A 299 -16.20 -29.40 -13.93
C PRO A 299 -17.64 -28.97 -13.69
N SER A 300 -18.60 -29.78 -14.11
CA SER A 300 -20.00 -29.51 -13.84
C SER A 300 -20.29 -29.68 -12.35
N PHE A 301 -21.01 -28.73 -11.78
CA PHE A 301 -21.55 -28.82 -10.44
C PHE A 301 -22.96 -29.42 -10.49
N THR A 302 -23.21 -30.44 -9.70
CA THR A 302 -24.56 -30.82 -9.25
C THR A 302 -24.90 -30.09 -7.96
N ASN A 303 -26.17 -30.03 -7.58
CA ASN A 303 -26.59 -29.41 -6.33
C ASN A 303 -25.88 -30.03 -5.11
N ASP A 304 -25.76 -31.36 -5.09
CA ASP A 304 -25.05 -32.10 -4.03
C ASP A 304 -23.55 -31.77 -4.01
N SER A 305 -22.91 -31.62 -5.17
CA SER A 305 -21.50 -31.25 -5.23
C SER A 305 -21.25 -29.80 -4.78
N PHE A 306 -22.23 -28.91 -4.97
CA PHE A 306 -22.13 -27.51 -4.60
C PHE A 306 -22.27 -27.33 -3.08
N THR A 307 -23.06 -28.18 -2.41
CA THR A 307 -23.20 -28.20 -0.96
C THR A 307 -22.06 -28.94 -0.27
N ALA A 308 -21.57 -30.04 -0.85
CA ALA A 308 -20.51 -30.85 -0.27
C ALA A 308 -19.12 -30.20 -0.34
N ASN A 309 -18.83 -29.40 -1.38
CA ASN A 309 -17.53 -28.80 -1.58
C ASN A 309 -17.50 -27.34 -1.12
N PRO A 310 -16.71 -26.97 -0.08
CA PRO A 310 -16.62 -25.58 0.35
C PRO A 310 -15.88 -24.70 -0.67
N PRO A 311 -16.11 -23.37 -0.64
CA PRO A 311 -15.38 -22.41 -1.47
C PRO A 311 -13.86 -22.53 -1.30
N ASN A 312 -13.13 -22.57 -2.43
CA ASN A 312 -11.69 -22.75 -2.47
C ASN A 312 -10.97 -21.46 -2.89
N ILE A 313 -10.52 -20.68 -1.91
CA ILE A 313 -9.85 -19.39 -2.15
C ILE A 313 -8.38 -19.52 -2.63
N ARG A 314 -7.82 -20.73 -2.68
CA ARG A 314 -6.41 -20.98 -3.04
C ARG A 314 -5.96 -20.38 -4.37
N PRO A 315 -6.76 -20.39 -5.46
CA PRO A 315 -6.35 -19.78 -6.72
C PRO A 315 -6.01 -18.29 -6.58
N LEU A 316 -6.69 -17.58 -5.69
CA LEU A 316 -6.42 -16.16 -5.41
C LEU A 316 -5.17 -15.98 -4.55
N ILE A 317 -5.01 -16.83 -3.51
CA ILE A 317 -3.80 -16.83 -2.67
C ILE A 317 -2.54 -17.07 -3.51
N ARG A 318 -2.59 -18.01 -4.47
CA ARG A 318 -1.45 -18.32 -5.36
C ARG A 318 -0.99 -17.12 -6.19
N ARG A 319 -1.90 -16.21 -6.53
CA ARG A 319 -1.56 -14.99 -7.29
C ARG A 319 -0.73 -14.00 -6.46
N LEU A 320 -0.68 -14.12 -5.13
CA LEU A 320 0.16 -13.27 -4.27
C LEU A 320 1.67 -13.54 -4.41
N ILE A 321 2.08 -14.77 -4.76
CA ILE A 321 3.50 -15.17 -4.88
C ILE A 321 3.90 -15.35 -6.34
N GLN A 322 2.99 -15.23 -7.30
CA GLN A 322 3.36 -15.24 -8.71
C GLN A 322 3.78 -13.83 -9.12
N PRO A 323 5.09 -13.56 -9.20
CA PRO A 323 5.50 -12.22 -9.57
C PRO A 323 5.10 -11.97 -11.03
N THR A 324 4.67 -10.75 -11.34
CA THR A 324 4.50 -10.28 -12.73
C THR A 324 5.84 -10.24 -13.48
N THR A 325 6.96 -10.26 -12.76
CA THR A 325 8.34 -10.24 -13.24
C THR A 325 9.13 -11.39 -12.60
N PRO A 326 9.84 -12.24 -13.37
CA PRO A 326 10.54 -13.39 -12.79
C PRO A 326 11.57 -12.93 -11.75
N LEU A 327 11.53 -13.53 -10.55
CA LEU A 327 12.58 -13.32 -9.55
C LEU A 327 13.92 -13.88 -10.09
N PRO A 328 15.06 -13.29 -9.69
CA PRO A 328 16.37 -13.88 -9.98
C PRO A 328 16.46 -15.31 -9.43
N PRO A 329 17.05 -16.27 -10.16
CA PRO A 329 16.98 -17.71 -9.87
C PRO A 329 17.67 -18.18 -8.57
N GLN A 330 18.14 -17.28 -7.70
CA GLN A 330 18.93 -17.61 -6.51
C GLN A 330 18.38 -17.01 -5.19
N GLN A 331 17.30 -16.23 -5.22
CA GLN A 331 16.79 -15.59 -4.00
C GLN A 331 15.73 -16.47 -3.30
N PRO A 332 15.82 -16.68 -1.97
CA PRO A 332 14.81 -17.43 -1.25
C PRO A 332 13.49 -16.64 -1.24
N LEU A 333 12.38 -17.35 -1.41
CA LEU A 333 11.04 -16.74 -1.56
C LEU A 333 10.62 -15.94 -0.34
N ASN A 334 11.08 -16.28 0.87
CA ASN A 334 10.77 -15.57 2.11
C ASN A 334 11.73 -14.39 2.39
N SER A 335 12.60 -14.02 1.44
CA SER A 335 13.55 -12.92 1.62
C SER A 335 12.90 -11.53 1.53
N ILE A 336 13.51 -10.57 2.22
CA ILE A 336 13.16 -9.13 2.13
C ILE A 336 13.21 -8.64 0.68
N GLN A 337 14.19 -9.11 -0.09
CA GLN A 337 14.36 -8.73 -1.50
C GLN A 337 13.23 -9.28 -2.36
N ALA A 338 12.79 -10.52 -2.12
CA ALA A 338 11.64 -11.11 -2.81
C ALA A 338 10.36 -10.29 -2.57
N TYR A 339 10.09 -9.89 -1.32
CA TYR A 339 8.94 -9.04 -1.02
C TYR A 339 9.02 -7.68 -1.73
N LYS A 340 10.18 -7.00 -1.66
CA LYS A 340 10.36 -5.71 -2.31
C LYS A 340 10.20 -5.82 -3.83
N ALA A 341 10.65 -6.91 -4.43
CA ALA A 341 10.46 -7.17 -5.86
C ALA A 341 8.97 -7.32 -6.22
N LEU A 342 8.18 -8.03 -5.40
CA LEU A 342 6.72 -8.17 -5.60
C LEU A 342 6.00 -6.81 -5.56
N VAL A 343 6.34 -5.95 -4.60
CA VAL A 343 5.68 -4.64 -4.42
C VAL A 343 6.14 -3.58 -5.42
N SER A 344 7.37 -3.68 -5.94
CA SER A 344 7.93 -2.66 -6.85
C SER A 344 7.33 -2.68 -8.26
N SER A 345 6.73 -3.79 -8.68
CA SER A 345 6.16 -3.97 -10.03
C SER A 345 5.01 -3.00 -10.36
N ASP A 346 4.36 -2.39 -9.36
CA ASP A 346 3.18 -1.54 -9.54
C ASP A 346 3.50 -0.04 -9.64
N THR A 347 4.77 0.39 -9.48
CA THR A 347 5.12 1.82 -9.59
C THR A 347 5.54 2.19 -11.01
N PRO A 348 4.72 2.93 -11.79
CA PRO A 348 5.19 3.53 -13.03
C PRO A 348 6.32 4.51 -12.70
N SER A 349 7.50 4.24 -13.25
CA SER A 349 8.69 5.07 -13.14
C SER A 349 8.54 6.36 -13.97
N LEU A 350 7.66 7.25 -13.51
CA LEU A 350 7.45 8.57 -14.13
C LEU A 350 8.68 9.50 -14.02
N ASN A 351 9.71 9.11 -13.25
CA ASN A 351 10.97 9.82 -13.19
C ASN A 351 11.99 9.12 -14.10
N ILE A 352 12.02 9.51 -15.37
CA ILE A 352 13.10 9.15 -16.29
C ILE A 352 14.38 9.72 -15.69
N SER A 353 15.29 8.83 -15.28
CA SER A 353 16.58 9.23 -14.77
C SER A 353 17.34 10.00 -15.86
N PRO A 354 18.04 11.10 -15.54
CA PRO A 354 18.74 11.91 -16.54
C PRO A 354 19.89 11.15 -17.23
N LEU A 355 20.37 10.07 -16.61
CA LEU A 355 21.45 9.23 -17.11
C LEU A 355 20.99 7.76 -17.17
N SER A 356 21.62 6.99 -18.05
CA SER A 356 21.47 5.54 -18.10
C SER A 356 22.14 4.84 -16.91
N SER A 357 21.81 3.57 -16.67
CA SER A 357 22.41 2.83 -15.55
C SER A 357 23.92 2.63 -15.64
N SER A 358 24.48 2.54 -16.86
CA SER A 358 25.94 2.48 -17.05
C SER A 358 26.61 3.81 -16.71
N GLN A 359 26.01 4.93 -17.12
CA GLN A 359 26.50 6.27 -16.82
C GLN A 359 26.46 6.57 -15.32
N TRP A 360 25.40 6.14 -14.61
CA TRP A 360 25.37 6.24 -13.15
C TRP A 360 26.46 5.42 -12.48
N ARG A 361 26.70 4.19 -12.97
CA ARG A 361 27.79 3.35 -12.44
C ARG A 361 29.15 4.03 -12.61
N LEU A 362 29.39 4.61 -13.78
CA LEU A 362 30.61 5.38 -14.06
C LEU A 362 30.72 6.58 -13.11
N PHE A 363 29.66 7.36 -12.94
CA PHE A 363 29.62 8.51 -12.03
C PHE A 363 30.05 8.14 -10.60
N TRP A 364 29.54 7.03 -10.07
CA TRP A 364 29.90 6.58 -8.72
C TRP A 364 31.33 6.07 -8.60
N GLN A 365 31.95 5.66 -9.72
CA GLN A 365 33.34 5.19 -9.77
C GLN A 365 34.36 6.32 -9.96
N LEU A 366 33.92 7.55 -10.27
CA LEU A 366 34.83 8.67 -10.48
C LEU A 366 35.68 8.96 -9.22
N PRO A 367 37.02 9.09 -9.35
CA PRO A 367 37.93 9.38 -8.25
C PRO A 367 37.90 10.88 -7.90
N ILE A 368 36.74 11.39 -7.51
CA ILE A 368 36.51 12.78 -7.11
C ILE A 368 36.19 12.89 -5.63
N LEU A 369 36.50 14.04 -5.04
CA LEU A 369 36.17 14.39 -3.66
C LEU A 369 34.66 14.33 -3.43
N LEU A 370 34.24 14.01 -2.19
CA LEU A 370 32.84 13.87 -1.82
C LEU A 370 32.04 15.17 -2.02
N GLN A 371 32.67 16.31 -1.72
CA GLN A 371 32.09 17.64 -1.90
C GLN A 371 31.80 17.91 -3.37
N SER A 372 32.78 17.68 -4.25
CA SER A 372 32.62 17.79 -5.70
C SER A 372 31.55 16.84 -6.22
N ARG A 373 31.55 15.58 -5.75
CA ARG A 373 30.51 14.59 -6.12
C ARG A 373 29.12 15.06 -5.75
N THR A 374 28.96 15.69 -4.58
CA THR A 374 27.67 16.22 -4.12
C THR A 374 27.17 17.33 -5.04
N VAL A 375 28.05 18.22 -5.49
CA VAL A 375 27.72 19.27 -6.47
C VAL A 375 27.27 18.64 -7.80
N TRP A 376 28.05 17.73 -8.36
CA TRP A 376 27.71 17.05 -9.63
C TRP A 376 26.42 16.22 -9.52
N TYR A 377 26.22 15.50 -8.42
CA TYR A 377 25.01 14.74 -8.17
C TYR A 377 23.76 15.65 -8.18
N ARG A 378 23.85 16.81 -7.51
CA ARG A 378 22.77 17.79 -7.48
C ARG A 378 22.54 18.45 -8.83
N LEU A 379 23.60 18.67 -9.62
CA LEU A 379 23.49 19.15 -11.00
C LEU A 379 22.69 18.16 -11.85
N LEU A 380 23.03 16.87 -11.81
CA LEU A 380 22.34 15.82 -12.55
C LEU A 380 20.84 15.77 -12.21
N HIS A 381 20.48 15.98 -10.93
CA HIS A 381 19.09 16.05 -10.49
C HIS A 381 18.42 17.43 -10.66
N ARG A 382 19.10 18.43 -11.24
CA ARG A 382 18.63 19.82 -11.37
C ARG A 382 18.22 20.43 -10.02
N LYS A 383 18.98 20.12 -8.96
CA LYS A 383 18.80 20.63 -7.58
C LYS A 383 19.97 21.51 -7.12
N ILE A 384 20.56 22.25 -8.05
CA ILE A 384 21.57 23.28 -7.77
C ILE A 384 20.85 24.56 -7.34
N PRO A 385 21.31 25.26 -6.29
CA PRO A 385 20.72 26.52 -5.85
C PRO A 385 21.15 27.70 -6.73
N SER A 386 20.84 27.66 -8.04
CA SER A 386 21.03 28.85 -8.90
C SER A 386 20.02 29.93 -8.53
N LYS A 387 20.33 31.22 -8.74
CA LYS A 387 19.40 32.31 -8.43
C LYS A 387 18.08 32.18 -9.15
N SER A 388 18.04 31.67 -10.38
CA SER A 388 16.77 31.41 -11.07
C SER A 388 15.88 30.41 -10.30
N ILE A 389 16.47 29.31 -9.81
CA ILE A 389 15.75 28.29 -9.04
C ILE A 389 15.36 28.84 -7.67
N LEU A 390 16.25 29.56 -7.00
CA LEU A 390 15.98 30.17 -5.69
C LEU A 390 14.88 31.23 -5.78
N HIS A 391 14.93 32.12 -6.77
CA HIS A 391 13.89 33.13 -7.02
C HIS A 391 12.54 32.47 -7.27
N HIS A 392 12.51 31.37 -8.04
CA HIS A 392 11.28 30.65 -8.31
C HIS A 392 10.70 29.94 -7.07
N LEU A 393 11.55 29.35 -6.22
CA LEU A 393 11.10 28.55 -5.06
C LEU A 393 10.82 29.39 -3.81
N ILE A 394 11.58 30.46 -3.58
CA ILE A 394 11.51 31.32 -2.39
C ILE A 394 11.72 32.80 -2.78
N PRO A 395 10.79 33.38 -3.56
CA PRO A 395 10.92 34.73 -4.14
C PRO A 395 11.10 35.83 -3.09
N ASN A 396 10.51 35.69 -1.91
CA ASN A 396 10.63 36.68 -0.83
C ASN A 396 12.08 36.85 -0.34
N ASN A 397 12.88 35.77 -0.32
CA ASN A 397 14.28 35.80 0.12
C ASN A 397 15.23 36.06 -1.06
N HIS A 398 14.78 35.79 -2.28
CA HIS A 398 15.55 35.97 -3.51
C HIS A 398 14.71 36.73 -4.53
N PRO A 399 14.62 38.06 -4.43
CA PRO A 399 13.70 38.87 -5.23
C PRO A 399 14.08 38.97 -6.71
N SER A 400 15.31 38.60 -7.09
CA SER A 400 15.80 38.63 -8.48
C SER A 400 16.46 37.32 -8.87
N PRO A 401 16.22 36.83 -10.12
CA PRO A 401 16.89 35.65 -10.67
C PRO A 401 18.26 35.97 -11.31
N GLN A 402 18.72 37.23 -11.26
CA GLN A 402 19.98 37.66 -11.86
C GLN A 402 21.21 37.15 -11.10
N CYS A 403 22.31 36.97 -11.82
CA CYS A 403 23.60 36.59 -11.23
C CYS A 403 24.13 37.72 -10.33
N PRO A 404 24.51 37.44 -9.06
CA PRO A 404 24.95 38.47 -8.14
C PRO A 404 26.36 38.99 -8.45
N LEU A 405 27.17 38.20 -9.16
CA LEU A 405 28.59 38.53 -9.41
C LEU A 405 28.75 39.39 -10.66
N CYS A 406 28.10 39.00 -11.76
CA CYS A 406 28.22 39.77 -12.99
C CYS A 406 27.11 40.80 -13.16
N SER A 407 25.94 40.66 -12.49
CA SER A 407 24.76 41.56 -12.38
C SER A 407 24.23 42.24 -13.66
N SER A 408 24.92 42.12 -14.78
CA SER A 408 24.75 42.87 -16.04
C SER A 408 24.63 41.94 -17.26
N GLN A 409 24.86 40.63 -17.10
CA GLN A 409 24.98 39.69 -18.23
C GLN A 409 23.94 38.54 -18.26
N GLY A 410 22.89 38.60 -17.42
CA GLY A 410 21.72 37.72 -17.57
C GLY A 410 21.21 37.01 -16.32
N ILE A 411 20.16 36.22 -16.52
CA ILE A 411 19.54 35.34 -15.51
C ILE A 411 20.52 34.22 -15.15
N GLU A 412 20.73 33.96 -13.87
CA GLU A 412 21.59 32.88 -13.43
C GLU A 412 20.82 31.55 -13.42
N ASP A 413 20.80 30.90 -14.58
CA ASP A 413 20.40 29.51 -14.72
C ASP A 413 21.56 28.54 -14.41
N ILE A 414 21.31 27.24 -14.55
CA ILE A 414 22.31 26.19 -14.28
C ILE A 414 23.54 26.35 -15.20
N GLN A 415 23.34 26.70 -16.47
CA GLN A 415 24.42 26.86 -17.43
C GLN A 415 25.29 28.07 -17.07
N HIS A 416 24.66 29.18 -16.69
CA HIS A 416 25.36 30.38 -16.23
C HIS A 416 26.10 30.16 -14.92
N PHE A 417 25.52 29.40 -13.99
CA PHE A 417 26.16 29.11 -12.71
C PHE A 417 27.49 28.35 -12.86
N PHE A 418 27.58 27.39 -13.78
CA PHE A 418 28.77 26.53 -13.92
C PHE A 418 29.74 26.97 -15.02
N PHE A 419 29.23 27.44 -16.16
CA PHE A 419 30.04 27.49 -17.39
C PHE A 419 30.16 28.89 -17.98
N THR A 420 29.07 29.67 -18.01
CA THR A 420 29.06 30.92 -18.79
C THR A 420 29.34 32.18 -17.98
N CYS A 421 29.27 32.14 -16.65
CA CYS A 421 29.66 33.29 -15.81
C CYS A 421 31.20 33.37 -15.72
N PRO A 422 31.85 34.40 -16.30
CA PRO A 422 33.31 34.48 -16.33
C PRO A 422 33.93 34.54 -14.91
N LEU A 423 33.25 35.25 -14.00
CA LEU A 423 33.69 35.41 -12.62
C LEU A 423 33.60 34.12 -11.80
N LYS A 424 32.60 33.26 -12.06
CA LYS A 424 32.51 31.96 -11.39
C LYS A 424 33.46 30.95 -12.00
N LEU A 425 33.62 30.97 -13.33
CA LEU A 425 34.54 30.08 -14.04
C LEU A 425 35.99 30.26 -13.58
N ALA A 426 36.39 31.47 -13.17
CA ALA A 426 37.70 31.73 -12.59
C ALA A 426 37.92 31.13 -11.18
N VAL A 427 36.84 30.74 -10.49
CA VAL A 427 36.86 30.17 -9.12
C VAL A 427 36.76 28.65 -9.13
N TRP A 428 36.04 28.08 -10.11
CA TRP A 428 35.95 26.64 -10.34
C TRP A 428 37.29 26.06 -10.80
#